data_AF-A0A2V1HZU2-F1
#
_entry.id   AF-A0A2V1HZU2-F1
#
_cell.length_a   1.000
_cell.length_b   1.000
_cell.length_c   1.000
_cell.angle_alpha   90.00
_cell.angle_beta   90.00
_cell.angle_gamma   90.00
#
_symmetry.space_group_name_H-M   'P 1'
#
loop_
_entity.id
_entity.type
_entity.pdbx_description
1 polymer ?
#
loop_
_entity_poly.entity_id
_entity_poly.type
_entity_poly.pdbx_seq_one_letter_code
_entity_poly.pdbx_strand_id
1 'polypeptide(L)'
;MPMPAPGSVRWVKATLVGSRTEVPGTRTLVIDSEDFTPALAGQHVDIRLTAEDGYTAQRSYSLASPAGAKPFEITVDRLPDGEVSPYLVDGVEIGDMLEVRGPIGLWFVWRPVQVEPITLIAGGSGVVPLMSMIRTRQAAQTGGDFRLLYSTRMPERFIYGQELMTLDAEADWFTLHTLYTRQAPPSDARGAHRLNADDLRDLAFAPEMGSSIYVCGPTPFVEVVADTLMQMGHDPAKVRTERFGASG
;
A
#
# COMPACT_ATOMS: atom_id res chain seq x y z
N MET A 1 -22.43 12.20 24.63
CA MET A 1 -21.01 12.46 24.96
C MET A 1 -20.43 13.33 23.87
N PRO A 2 -19.72 14.43 24.18
CA PRO A 2 -19.02 15.18 23.15
C PRO A 2 -17.93 14.30 22.54
N MET A 3 -17.76 14.36 21.22
CA MET A 3 -16.64 13.72 20.54
C MET A 3 -15.32 14.26 21.11
N PRO A 4 -14.32 13.41 21.40
CA PRO A 4 -13.01 13.90 21.79
C PRO A 4 -12.46 14.80 20.69
N ALA A 5 -11.90 15.94 21.09
CA ALA A 5 -11.12 16.80 20.20
C ALA A 5 -10.04 15.95 19.50
N PRO A 6 -9.67 16.24 18.23
CA PRO A 6 -8.64 15.49 17.53
C PRO A 6 -7.34 15.61 18.33
N GLY A 7 -7.01 14.55 19.07
CA GLY A 7 -5.77 14.45 19.83
C GLY A 7 -4.62 14.55 18.86
N SER A 8 -3.62 15.38 19.17
CA SER A 8 -2.37 15.44 18.42
C SER A 8 -1.81 14.02 18.29
N VAL A 9 -1.52 13.59 17.07
CA VAL A 9 -0.90 12.28 16.82
C VAL A 9 0.44 12.22 17.57
N ARG A 10 0.51 11.41 18.62
CA ARG A 10 1.67 11.29 19.51
C ARG A 10 2.54 10.10 19.11
N TRP A 11 3.82 10.16 19.46
CA TRP A 11 4.69 8.98 19.43
C TRP A 11 4.26 8.01 20.51
N VAL A 12 4.12 6.74 20.15
CA VAL A 12 3.84 5.62 21.06
C VAL A 12 4.95 4.58 20.93
N LYS A 13 5.20 3.85 22.01
CA LYS A 13 6.09 2.68 21.97
C LYS A 13 5.32 1.50 21.42
N ALA A 14 5.93 0.79 20.50
CA ALA A 14 5.39 -0.43 19.93
C ALA A 14 6.47 -1.51 19.94
N THR A 15 6.05 -2.77 19.84
CA THR A 15 6.96 -3.92 19.83
C THR A 15 6.81 -4.68 18.52
N LEU A 16 7.92 -5.07 17.92
CA LEU A 16 7.88 -6.02 16.80
C LEU A 16 7.51 -7.41 17.33
N VAL A 17 6.32 -7.89 17.03
CA VAL A 17 5.82 -9.20 17.53
C VAL A 17 5.87 -10.31 16.48
N GLY A 18 6.11 -9.96 15.23
CA GLY A 18 6.25 -10.93 14.14
C GLY A 18 6.78 -10.30 12.87
N SER A 19 7.22 -11.12 11.92
CA SER A 19 7.61 -10.64 10.61
C SER A 19 7.58 -11.76 9.58
N ARG A 20 7.53 -11.39 8.30
CA ARG A 20 7.67 -12.32 7.17
C ARG A 20 8.36 -11.65 5.99
N THR A 21 9.17 -12.41 5.27
CA THR A 21 9.73 -11.96 4.00
C THR A 21 8.67 -12.12 2.92
N GLU A 22 8.35 -11.03 2.22
CA GLU A 22 7.39 -11.06 1.11
C GLU A 22 8.10 -11.47 -0.19
N VAL A 23 9.22 -10.81 -0.46
CA VAL A 23 10.12 -11.07 -1.60
C VAL A 23 11.55 -10.67 -1.18
N PRO A 24 12.61 -11.06 -1.92
CA PRO A 24 13.98 -10.68 -1.56
C PRO A 24 14.15 -9.17 -1.39
N GLY A 25 14.51 -8.73 -0.18
CA GLY A 25 14.68 -7.31 0.16
C GLY A 25 13.39 -6.59 0.57
N THR A 26 12.27 -7.29 0.73
CA THR A 26 11.01 -6.71 1.22
C THR A 26 10.46 -7.56 2.36
N ARG A 27 10.17 -6.92 3.50
CA ARG A 27 9.73 -7.58 4.73
C ARG A 27 8.47 -6.92 5.28
N THR A 28 7.49 -7.73 5.66
CA THR A 28 6.34 -7.28 6.46
C THR A 28 6.67 -7.44 7.94
N LEU A 29 6.42 -6.38 8.71
CA LEU A 29 6.59 -6.31 10.15
C LEU A 29 5.22 -6.24 10.82
N VAL A 30 5.00 -7.08 11.83
CA VAL A 30 3.79 -7.13 12.65
C VAL A 30 4.10 -6.43 13.96
N ILE A 31 3.44 -5.29 14.20
CA ILE A 31 3.78 -4.36 15.26
C ILE A 31 2.60 -4.25 16.22
N ASP A 32 2.85 -4.49 17.50
CA ASP A 32 1.85 -4.40 18.55
C ASP A 32 2.08 -3.17 19.44
N SER A 33 0.99 -2.53 19.85
CA SER A 33 1.00 -1.37 20.73
C SER A 33 -0.39 -1.13 21.31
N GLU A 34 -0.51 -1.20 22.63
CA GLU A 34 -1.77 -0.91 23.34
C GLU A 34 -2.24 0.53 23.06
N ASP A 35 -1.30 1.47 23.01
CA ASP A 35 -1.54 2.90 22.81
C ASP A 35 -1.80 3.30 21.34
N PHE A 36 -1.69 2.38 20.38
CA PHE A 36 -1.88 2.71 18.97
C PHE A 36 -3.37 2.85 18.67
N THR A 37 -3.74 3.94 17.98
CA THR A 37 -5.13 4.18 17.61
C THR A 37 -5.48 3.37 16.35
N PRO A 38 -6.63 2.68 16.30
CA PRO A 38 -7.10 1.98 15.11
C PRO A 38 -7.03 2.84 13.84
N ALA A 39 -6.40 2.31 12.79
CA ALA A 39 -6.24 2.98 11.50
C ALA A 39 -7.35 2.66 10.51
N LEU A 40 -7.49 3.52 9.51
CA LEU A 40 -8.32 3.32 8.32
C LEU A 40 -7.48 2.76 7.16
N ALA A 41 -8.16 2.10 6.22
CA ALA A 41 -7.49 1.47 5.08
C ALA A 41 -6.90 2.52 4.14
N GLY A 42 -5.58 2.45 3.93
CA GLY A 42 -4.82 3.43 3.14
C GLY A 42 -4.11 4.52 3.95
N GLN A 43 -4.17 4.47 5.29
CA GLN A 43 -3.34 5.33 6.15
C GLN A 43 -1.90 4.78 6.28
N HIS A 44 -1.00 5.65 6.75
CA HIS A 44 0.38 5.31 7.07
C HIS A 44 0.73 5.67 8.52
N VAL A 45 1.91 5.23 8.95
CA VAL A 45 2.53 5.59 10.22
C VAL A 45 3.94 6.11 9.96
N ASP A 46 4.46 6.96 10.84
CA ASP A 46 5.90 7.24 10.88
C ASP A 46 6.57 6.31 11.87
N ILE A 47 7.70 5.74 11.47
CA ILE A 47 8.61 5.00 12.34
C ILE A 47 9.84 5.85 12.59
N ARG A 48 10.22 6.02 13.86
CA ARG A 48 11.47 6.67 14.26
C ARG A 48 12.43 5.64 14.83
N LEU A 49 13.66 5.70 14.34
CA LEU A 49 14.81 4.98 14.89
C LEU A 49 15.73 6.00 15.56
N THR A 50 16.22 5.65 16.74
CA THR A 50 17.18 6.46 17.51
C THR A 50 18.44 5.64 17.73
N ALA A 51 19.57 6.10 17.21
CA ALA A 51 20.88 5.47 17.41
C ALA A 51 21.43 5.75 18.82
N GLU A 52 22.44 5.00 19.25
CA GLU A 52 23.05 5.13 20.59
C GLU A 52 23.66 6.52 20.84
N ASP A 53 24.12 7.19 19.79
CA ASP A 53 24.65 8.56 19.84
C ASP A 53 23.56 9.65 19.89
N GLY A 54 22.29 9.24 19.87
CA GLY A 54 21.12 10.11 19.88
C GLY A 54 20.67 10.62 18.51
N TYR A 55 21.32 10.20 17.41
CA TYR A 55 20.82 10.50 16.07
C TYR A 55 19.45 9.86 15.83
N THR A 56 18.51 10.61 15.26
CA THR A 56 17.18 10.09 14.94
C THR A 56 16.87 10.19 13.46
N ALA A 57 16.43 9.10 12.87
CA ALA A 57 15.88 9.05 11.52
C ALA A 57 14.41 8.63 11.59
N GLN A 58 13.55 9.27 10.79
CA GLN A 58 12.14 8.92 10.70
C GLN A 58 11.71 8.75 9.25
N ARG A 59 10.89 7.74 8.95
CA ARG A 59 10.29 7.53 7.64
C ARG A 59 8.85 7.08 7.78
N SER A 60 8.04 7.45 6.79
CA SER A 60 6.63 7.06 6.70
C SER A 60 6.49 5.70 6.01
N TYR A 61 5.63 4.84 6.55
CA TYR A 61 5.31 3.52 6.02
C TYR A 61 3.80 3.32 6.00
N SER A 62 3.26 3.02 4.82
CA SER A 62 1.84 2.67 4.68
C SER A 62 1.52 1.39 5.46
N LEU A 63 0.32 1.36 6.01
CA LEU A 63 -0.19 0.18 6.68
C LEU A 63 -0.60 -0.86 5.64
N ALA A 64 -0.24 -2.12 5.88
CA ALA A 64 -0.63 -3.28 5.09
C ALA A 64 -1.84 -4.00 5.69
N SER A 65 -2.06 -3.88 7.00
CA SER A 65 -3.13 -4.56 7.73
C SER A 65 -4.50 -3.95 7.41
N PRO A 66 -5.61 -4.71 7.55
CA PRO A 66 -6.95 -4.16 7.40
C PRO A 66 -7.24 -3.05 8.42
N ALA A 67 -8.23 -2.22 8.13
CA ALA A 67 -8.68 -1.15 9.02
C ALA A 67 -9.01 -1.70 10.41
N GLY A 68 -8.51 -1.03 11.43
CA GLY A 68 -8.70 -1.38 12.84
C GLY A 68 -7.93 -2.61 13.35
N ALA A 69 -7.05 -3.21 12.55
CA ALA A 69 -6.22 -4.33 13.00
C ALA A 69 -5.33 -3.97 14.21
N LYS A 70 -5.25 -4.90 15.16
CA LYS A 70 -4.30 -4.93 16.27
C LYS A 70 -3.84 -6.39 16.48
N PRO A 71 -2.55 -6.72 16.34
CA PRO A 71 -1.45 -5.86 15.88
C PRO A 71 -1.66 -5.32 14.46
N PHE A 72 -0.95 -4.25 14.09
CA PHE A 72 -0.96 -3.68 12.74
C PHE A 72 0.28 -4.10 11.96
N GLU A 73 0.23 -3.98 10.63
CA GLU A 73 1.33 -4.38 9.76
C GLU A 73 1.83 -3.21 8.92
N ILE A 74 3.15 -3.14 8.74
CA ILE A 74 3.80 -2.35 7.69
C ILE A 74 4.65 -3.26 6.83
N THR A 75 4.81 -2.93 5.56
CA THR A 75 5.72 -3.65 4.67
C THR A 75 6.78 -2.71 4.13
N VAL A 76 8.02 -3.09 4.37
CA VAL A 76 9.20 -2.27 4.11
C VAL A 76 9.95 -2.86 2.94
N ASP A 77 10.10 -2.08 1.88
CA ASP A 77 11.00 -2.40 0.78
C ASP A 77 12.37 -1.75 1.03
N ARG A 78 13.44 -2.54 0.92
CA ARG A 78 14.79 -2.10 1.27
C ARG A 78 15.34 -1.14 0.21
N LEU A 79 15.57 0.10 0.62
CA LEU A 79 16.40 1.05 -0.12
C LEU A 79 17.85 0.86 0.32
N PRO A 80 18.79 0.44 -0.57
CA PRO A 80 20.18 0.17 -0.19
C PRO A 80 20.87 1.34 0.50
N ASP A 81 20.58 2.56 0.06
CA ASP A 81 21.17 3.80 0.58
C ASP A 81 20.24 4.52 1.58
N GLY A 82 19.17 3.86 2.05
CA GLY A 82 18.22 4.45 3.00
C GLY A 82 18.70 4.32 4.44
N GLU A 83 18.40 5.32 5.27
CA GLU A 83 18.81 5.31 6.69
C GLU A 83 17.99 4.33 7.55
N VAL A 84 16.71 4.13 7.21
CA VAL A 84 15.73 3.39 8.05
C VAL A 84 15.41 2.00 7.49
N SER A 85 15.24 1.88 6.17
CA SER A 85 14.77 0.63 5.57
C SER A 85 15.74 -0.56 5.72
N PRO A 86 17.09 -0.41 5.65
CA PRO A 86 17.98 -1.55 5.89
C PRO A 86 17.86 -2.08 7.32
N TYR A 87 17.73 -1.20 8.31
CA TYR A 87 17.50 -1.63 9.70
C TYR A 87 16.18 -2.39 9.84
N LEU A 88 15.08 -1.86 9.30
CA LEU A 88 13.77 -2.50 9.42
C LEU A 88 13.67 -3.82 8.62
N VAL A 89 14.44 -3.99 7.56
CA VAL A 89 14.43 -5.23 6.77
C VAL A 89 15.39 -6.26 7.38
N ASP A 90 16.64 -5.85 7.64
CA ASP A 90 17.75 -6.77 7.96
C ASP A 90 18.11 -6.81 9.45
N GLY A 91 17.88 -5.72 10.19
CA GLY A 91 18.44 -5.52 11.53
C GLY A 91 17.47 -5.70 12.69
N VAL A 92 16.20 -5.33 12.53
CA VAL A 92 15.21 -5.39 13.61
C VAL A 92 14.78 -6.83 13.92
N GLU A 93 14.75 -7.17 15.20
CA GLU A 93 14.41 -8.49 15.73
C GLU A 93 13.07 -8.50 16.48
N ILE A 94 12.43 -9.67 16.54
CA ILE A 94 11.18 -9.83 17.30
C ILE A 94 11.48 -9.55 18.78
N GLY A 95 10.67 -8.70 19.40
CA GLY A 95 10.87 -8.19 20.76
C GLY A 95 11.45 -6.77 20.80
N ASP A 96 12.01 -6.27 19.70
CA ASP A 96 12.53 -4.90 19.65
C ASP A 96 11.42 -3.87 19.78
N MET A 97 11.75 -2.78 20.47
CA MET A 97 10.89 -1.61 20.58
C MET A 97 11.08 -0.69 19.36
N LEU A 98 9.97 -0.17 18.87
CA LEU A 98 9.88 0.83 17.81
C LEU A 98 9.10 2.03 18.33
N GLU A 99 9.48 3.23 17.88
CA GLU A 99 8.68 4.43 18.12
C GLU A 99 7.80 4.70 16.89
N VAL A 100 6.49 4.75 17.12
CA VAL A 100 5.49 4.85 16.06
C VAL A 100 4.64 6.09 16.28
N ARG A 101 4.40 6.85 15.22
CA ARG A 101 3.44 7.97 15.20
C ARG A 101 2.40 7.71 14.12
N GLY A 102 1.13 7.65 14.51
CA GLY A 102 0.04 7.49 13.57
C GLY A 102 -1.26 7.04 14.25
N PRO A 103 -2.29 6.73 13.45
CA PRO A 103 -2.29 6.74 11.98
C PRO A 103 -2.33 8.15 11.36
N ILE A 104 -1.81 8.30 10.15
CA ILE A 104 -1.67 9.57 9.42
C ILE A 104 -2.31 9.46 8.02
N GLY A 105 -2.89 10.57 7.56
CA GLY A 105 -3.47 10.71 6.23
C GLY A 105 -4.98 10.41 6.20
N LEU A 106 -5.77 11.26 5.56
CA LEU A 106 -7.21 11.02 5.33
C LEU A 106 -7.61 11.07 3.85
N TRP A 107 -6.71 11.58 3.00
CA TRP A 107 -6.92 11.73 1.57
C TRP A 107 -7.02 10.38 0.84
N PHE A 108 -6.11 9.45 1.16
CA PHE A 108 -5.96 8.17 0.47
C PHE A 108 -6.69 7.02 1.18
N VAL A 109 -7.85 7.30 1.78
CA VAL A 109 -8.59 6.30 2.58
C VAL A 109 -9.73 5.69 1.79
N TRP A 110 -9.83 4.37 1.78
CA TRP A 110 -11.02 3.63 1.33
C TRP A 110 -11.89 3.21 2.52
N ARG A 111 -13.21 3.18 2.33
CA ARG A 111 -14.18 2.74 3.35
C ARG A 111 -15.16 1.71 2.78
N PRO A 112 -15.59 0.70 3.58
CA PRO A 112 -16.56 -0.31 3.13
C PRO A 112 -17.93 0.23 2.66
N VAL A 113 -18.26 1.48 2.98
CA VAL A 113 -19.48 2.14 2.48
C VAL A 113 -19.40 2.53 1.00
N GLN A 114 -18.22 2.48 0.39
CA GLN A 114 -18.00 2.76 -1.03
C GLN A 114 -18.39 1.53 -1.85
N VAL A 115 -19.56 1.60 -2.48
CA VAL A 115 -20.17 0.51 -3.26
C VAL A 115 -19.94 0.66 -4.77
N GLU A 116 -19.39 1.79 -5.21
CA GLU A 116 -18.95 1.98 -6.59
C GLU A 116 -17.75 1.07 -6.93
N PRO A 117 -17.52 0.73 -8.21
CA PRO A 117 -16.34 -0.01 -8.61
C PRO A 117 -15.04 0.72 -8.22
N ILE A 118 -14.02 -0.02 -7.82
CA ILE A 118 -12.75 0.51 -7.32
C ILE A 118 -11.60 0.02 -8.20
N THR A 119 -10.83 0.96 -8.77
CA THR A 119 -9.57 0.63 -9.45
C THR A 119 -8.40 0.96 -8.52
N LEU A 120 -7.55 -0.02 -8.24
CA LEU A 120 -6.32 0.11 -7.46
C LEU A 120 -5.14 0.02 -8.42
N ILE A 121 -4.21 0.98 -8.40
CA ILE A 121 -3.08 1.02 -9.32
C ILE A 121 -1.78 1.15 -8.50
N ALA A 122 -0.98 0.09 -8.49
CA ALA A 122 0.25 -0.01 -7.73
C ALA A 122 1.50 0.01 -8.61
N GLY A 123 2.50 0.78 -8.19
CA GLY A 123 3.88 0.66 -8.68
C GLY A 123 4.79 0.13 -7.57
N GLY A 124 5.30 -1.10 -7.70
CA GLY A 124 6.18 -1.73 -6.71
C GLY A 124 5.54 -1.77 -5.30
N SER A 125 6.27 -1.31 -4.28
CA SER A 125 5.77 -1.19 -2.90
C SER A 125 4.57 -0.27 -2.71
N GLY A 126 4.15 0.47 -3.76
CA GLY A 126 2.84 1.13 -3.83
C GLY A 126 1.64 0.21 -3.57
N VAL A 127 1.81 -1.11 -3.66
CA VAL A 127 0.74 -2.07 -3.33
C VAL A 127 0.38 -2.07 -1.84
N VAL A 128 1.27 -1.66 -0.94
CA VAL A 128 1.09 -1.77 0.52
C VAL A 128 -0.21 -1.12 1.03
N PRO A 129 -0.48 0.19 0.80
CA PRO A 129 -1.73 0.79 1.24
C PRO A 129 -2.95 0.20 0.51
N LEU A 130 -2.79 -0.25 -0.74
CA LEU A 130 -3.87 -0.87 -1.52
C LEU A 130 -4.22 -2.26 -0.94
N MET A 131 -3.23 -2.98 -0.41
CA MET A 131 -3.43 -4.25 0.27
C MET A 131 -4.24 -4.08 1.57
N SER A 132 -4.02 -2.98 2.29
CA SER A 132 -4.88 -2.61 3.43
C SER A 132 -6.33 -2.42 3.00
N MET A 133 -6.60 -1.79 1.84
CA MET A 133 -7.95 -1.65 1.30
C MET A 133 -8.56 -3.01 0.93
N ILE A 134 -7.81 -3.86 0.22
CA ILE A 134 -8.23 -5.21 -0.19
C ILE A 134 -8.58 -6.07 1.03
N ARG A 135 -7.70 -6.14 2.03
CA ARG A 135 -7.93 -6.91 3.26
C ARG A 135 -9.10 -6.34 4.07
N THR A 136 -9.28 -5.02 4.09
CA THR A 136 -10.42 -4.38 4.75
C THR A 136 -11.73 -4.74 4.07
N ARG A 137 -11.77 -4.71 2.72
CA ARG A 137 -12.92 -5.14 1.93
C ARG A 137 -13.22 -6.60 2.24
N GLN A 138 -12.23 -7.48 2.18
CA GLN A 138 -12.39 -8.91 2.46
C GLN A 138 -12.98 -9.17 3.85
N ALA A 139 -12.46 -8.50 4.88
CA ALA A 139 -12.96 -8.64 6.26
C ALA A 139 -14.38 -8.08 6.44
N ALA A 140 -14.70 -6.97 5.76
CA ALA A 140 -16.01 -6.35 5.85
C ALA A 140 -17.10 -7.05 5.03
N GLN A 141 -16.70 -7.86 4.03
CA GLN A 141 -17.58 -8.55 3.07
C GLN A 141 -18.59 -7.60 2.37
N THR A 142 -18.21 -6.33 2.24
CA THR A 142 -19.03 -5.28 1.62
C THR A 142 -18.13 -4.24 0.94
N GLY A 143 -18.73 -3.42 0.09
CA GLY A 143 -18.07 -2.50 -0.83
C GLY A 143 -18.10 -2.99 -2.28
N GLY A 144 -17.70 -2.11 -3.20
CA GLY A 144 -17.70 -2.40 -4.63
C GLY A 144 -16.67 -3.43 -5.07
N ASP A 145 -16.69 -3.76 -6.36
CA ASP A 145 -15.72 -4.65 -7.01
C ASP A 145 -14.38 -3.96 -7.21
N PHE A 146 -13.30 -4.70 -7.03
CA PHE A 146 -11.93 -4.19 -7.04
C PHE A 146 -11.18 -4.74 -8.24
N ARG A 147 -10.52 -3.87 -8.99
CA ARG A 147 -9.49 -4.25 -9.97
C ARG A 147 -8.15 -3.71 -9.54
N LEU A 148 -7.17 -4.59 -9.32
CA LEU A 148 -5.80 -4.21 -9.01
C LEU A 148 -4.92 -4.32 -10.25
N LEU A 149 -4.43 -3.18 -10.75
CA LEU A 149 -3.38 -3.10 -11.76
C LEU A 149 -2.04 -2.95 -11.03
N TYR A 150 -1.26 -4.02 -10.95
CA TYR A 150 0.00 -4.04 -10.21
C TYR A 150 1.19 -4.07 -11.17
N SER A 151 1.81 -2.90 -11.32
CA SER A 151 3.06 -2.73 -12.06
C SER A 151 4.28 -3.08 -11.20
N THR A 152 5.00 -4.14 -11.59
CA THR A 152 6.25 -4.55 -10.95
C THR A 152 7.36 -4.78 -11.99
N ARG A 153 8.61 -4.95 -11.54
CA ARG A 153 9.75 -5.13 -12.45
C ARG A 153 9.76 -6.52 -13.09
N MET A 154 9.50 -7.53 -12.28
CA MET A 154 9.64 -8.95 -12.60
C MET A 154 8.82 -9.77 -11.58
N PRO A 155 8.46 -11.03 -11.87
CA PRO A 155 7.67 -11.89 -10.97
C PRO A 155 8.23 -11.99 -9.55
N GLU A 156 9.56 -12.02 -9.42
CA GLU A 156 10.26 -12.16 -8.14
C GLU A 156 10.13 -10.91 -7.24
N ARG A 157 9.54 -9.83 -7.76
CA ARG A 157 9.27 -8.58 -7.05
C ARG A 157 7.79 -8.38 -6.75
N PHE A 158 7.00 -9.44 -6.84
CA PHE A 158 5.55 -9.40 -6.65
C PHE A 158 5.17 -9.60 -5.16
N ILE A 159 5.18 -8.50 -4.40
CA ILE A 159 4.84 -8.47 -2.97
C ILE A 159 3.39 -8.97 -2.77
N TYR A 160 3.16 -9.82 -1.76
CA TYR A 160 1.88 -10.49 -1.45
C TYR A 160 1.35 -11.42 -2.55
N GLY A 161 2.22 -11.88 -3.45
CA GLY A 161 1.79 -12.58 -4.67
C GLY A 161 0.86 -13.76 -4.43
N GLN A 162 1.16 -14.61 -3.44
CA GLN A 162 0.32 -15.76 -3.13
C GLN A 162 -1.08 -15.34 -2.66
N GLU A 163 -1.17 -14.35 -1.77
CA GLU A 163 -2.45 -13.86 -1.24
C GLU A 163 -3.31 -13.21 -2.33
N LEU A 164 -2.69 -12.39 -3.19
CA LEU A 164 -3.38 -11.75 -4.31
C LEU A 164 -3.85 -12.76 -5.36
N MET A 165 -3.04 -13.77 -5.69
CA MET A 165 -3.42 -14.82 -6.64
C MET A 165 -4.54 -15.73 -6.10
N THR A 166 -4.49 -16.09 -4.81
CA THR A 166 -5.58 -16.83 -4.17
C THR A 166 -6.87 -16.00 -4.18
N LEU A 167 -6.79 -14.70 -3.87
CA LEU A 167 -7.96 -13.85 -3.88
C LEU A 167 -8.57 -13.73 -5.28
N ASP A 168 -7.75 -13.52 -6.31
CA ASP A 168 -8.20 -13.46 -7.72
C ASP A 168 -8.91 -14.75 -8.18
N ALA A 169 -8.47 -15.90 -7.67
CA ALA A 169 -9.07 -17.19 -8.00
C ALA A 169 -10.38 -17.49 -7.25
N GLU A 170 -10.56 -16.95 -6.05
CA GLU A 170 -11.63 -17.34 -5.12
C GLU A 170 -12.71 -16.26 -4.90
N ALA A 171 -12.40 -15.00 -5.17
CA ALA A 171 -13.28 -13.87 -4.88
C ALA A 171 -13.90 -13.26 -6.13
N ASP A 172 -15.22 -13.40 -6.27
CA ASP A 172 -16.00 -12.82 -7.40
C ASP A 172 -15.92 -11.28 -7.50
N TRP A 173 -15.44 -10.61 -6.46
CA TRP A 173 -15.35 -9.16 -6.36
C TRP A 173 -13.96 -8.60 -6.66
N PHE A 174 -12.95 -9.45 -6.83
CA PHE A 174 -11.56 -9.02 -7.00
C PHE A 174 -11.02 -9.51 -8.34
N THR A 175 -10.30 -8.65 -9.03
CA THR A 175 -9.56 -9.03 -10.23
C THR A 175 -8.14 -8.45 -10.17
N LEU A 176 -7.16 -9.30 -10.42
CA LEU A 176 -5.74 -8.97 -10.45
C LEU A 176 -5.23 -8.88 -11.89
N HIS A 177 -4.61 -7.75 -12.20
CA HIS A 177 -3.85 -7.54 -13.43
C HIS A 177 -2.38 -7.28 -13.09
N THR A 178 -1.50 -8.22 -13.46
CA THR A 178 -0.06 -8.08 -13.26
C THR A 178 0.60 -7.46 -14.49
N LEU A 179 1.44 -6.45 -14.29
CA LEU A 179 2.08 -5.69 -15.37
C LEU A 179 3.59 -5.64 -15.14
N TYR A 180 4.37 -6.34 -15.96
CA TYR A 180 5.82 -6.40 -15.82
C TYR A 180 6.53 -5.32 -16.66
N THR A 181 7.49 -4.62 -16.04
CA THR A 181 8.18 -3.50 -16.71
C THR A 181 9.57 -3.84 -17.24
N ARG A 182 10.19 -4.94 -16.78
CA ARG A 182 11.57 -5.33 -17.16
C ARG A 182 11.68 -6.76 -17.66
N GLN A 183 11.02 -7.69 -16.97
CA GLN A 183 11.00 -9.10 -17.33
C GLN A 183 9.61 -9.65 -17.06
N ALA A 184 8.98 -10.19 -18.09
CA ALA A 184 7.69 -10.86 -17.99
C ALA A 184 7.87 -12.38 -18.12
N PRO A 185 7.01 -13.20 -17.51
CA PRO A 185 6.94 -14.63 -17.80
C PRO A 185 6.76 -14.88 -19.30
N PRO A 186 7.30 -15.97 -19.87
CA PRO A 186 7.09 -16.30 -21.29
C PRO A 186 5.61 -16.47 -21.69
N SER A 187 4.74 -16.79 -20.73
CA SER A 187 3.30 -16.93 -20.91
C SER A 187 2.55 -15.59 -20.91
N ASP A 188 3.20 -14.49 -20.57
CA ASP A 188 2.60 -13.17 -20.53
C ASP A 188 2.51 -12.59 -21.95
N ALA A 189 1.29 -12.49 -22.47
CA ALA A 189 1.02 -12.00 -23.83
C ALA A 189 1.29 -10.50 -24.01
N ARG A 190 1.24 -9.71 -22.92
CA ARG A 190 1.53 -8.26 -22.93
C ARG A 190 3.03 -8.01 -23.05
N GLY A 191 3.84 -8.90 -22.46
CA GLY A 191 5.28 -8.77 -22.41
C GLY A 191 5.75 -7.62 -21.51
N ALA A 192 7.07 -7.45 -21.41
CA ALA A 192 7.68 -6.49 -20.50
C ALA A 192 7.72 -5.08 -21.08
N HIS A 193 6.89 -4.18 -20.56
CA HIS A 193 6.97 -2.74 -20.82
C HIS A 193 6.29 -1.93 -19.71
N ARG A 194 6.63 -0.65 -19.60
CA ARG A 194 5.97 0.26 -18.64
C ARG A 194 4.47 0.34 -18.90
N LEU A 195 3.68 0.50 -17.83
CA LEU A 195 2.25 0.78 -17.93
C LEU A 195 2.02 1.98 -18.86
N ASN A 196 1.05 1.85 -19.77
CA ASN A 196 0.68 2.86 -20.75
C ASN A 196 -0.84 3.12 -20.73
N ALA A 197 -1.30 3.99 -21.63
CA ALA A 197 -2.72 4.34 -21.74
C ALA A 197 -3.59 3.18 -22.22
N ASP A 198 -3.09 2.26 -23.05
CA ASP A 198 -3.90 1.13 -23.50
C ASP A 198 -4.17 0.18 -22.32
N ASP A 199 -3.18 -0.06 -21.46
CA ASP A 199 -3.35 -0.85 -20.23
C ASP A 199 -4.43 -0.26 -19.32
N LEU A 200 -4.40 1.05 -19.10
CA LEU A 200 -5.39 1.71 -18.25
C LEU A 200 -6.79 1.64 -18.86
N ARG A 201 -6.91 1.79 -20.18
CA ARG A 201 -8.19 1.73 -20.88
C ARG A 201 -8.82 0.34 -20.81
N ASP A 202 -7.99 -0.69 -20.99
CA ASP A 202 -8.46 -2.06 -21.12
C ASP A 202 -8.71 -2.72 -19.76
N LEU A 203 -7.95 -2.35 -18.74
CA LEU A 203 -7.92 -3.06 -17.46
C LEU A 203 -8.66 -2.30 -16.34
N ALA A 204 -8.63 -0.97 -16.32
CA ALA A 204 -9.39 -0.21 -15.33
C ALA A 204 -10.91 -0.30 -15.60
N PHE A 205 -11.72 0.04 -14.60
CA PHE A 205 -13.13 0.29 -14.87
C PHE A 205 -13.28 1.56 -15.73
N ALA A 206 -14.21 1.56 -16.68
CA ALA A 206 -14.42 2.70 -17.56
C ALA A 206 -14.92 3.94 -16.78
N PRO A 207 -14.59 5.17 -17.22
CA PRO A 207 -15.01 6.41 -16.55
C PRO A 207 -16.52 6.50 -16.30
N GLU A 208 -17.35 5.99 -17.23
CA GLU A 208 -18.81 6.02 -17.17
C GLU A 208 -19.38 5.19 -16.02
N MET A 209 -18.61 4.23 -15.50
CA MET A 209 -18.95 3.45 -14.31
C MET A 209 -18.79 4.24 -13.02
N GLY A 210 -18.20 5.44 -13.07
CA GLY A 210 -18.00 6.30 -11.93
C GLY A 210 -17.09 5.69 -10.86
N SER A 211 -16.09 4.89 -11.26
CA SER A 211 -15.21 4.18 -10.33
C SER A 211 -14.36 5.13 -9.49
N SER A 212 -14.16 4.82 -8.22
CA SER A 212 -13.10 5.45 -7.41
C SER A 212 -11.75 4.80 -7.74
N ILE A 213 -10.69 5.62 -7.83
CA ILE A 213 -9.36 5.16 -8.26
C ILE A 213 -8.33 5.54 -7.21
N TYR A 214 -7.51 4.57 -6.81
CA TYR A 214 -6.42 4.76 -5.85
C TYR A 214 -5.10 4.40 -6.50
N VAL A 215 -4.23 5.39 -6.68
CA VAL A 215 -2.91 5.23 -7.32
C VAL A 215 -1.82 5.40 -6.28
N CYS A 216 -0.93 4.42 -6.15
CA CYS A 216 0.18 4.48 -5.23
C CYS A 216 1.47 3.93 -5.84
N GLY A 217 2.59 4.63 -5.62
CA GLY A 217 3.90 4.22 -6.12
C GLY A 217 4.91 5.37 -6.15
N PRO A 218 6.03 5.20 -6.87
CA PRO A 218 7.02 6.25 -7.07
C PRO A 218 6.41 7.48 -7.76
N THR A 219 6.87 8.68 -7.42
CA THR A 219 6.35 9.95 -7.98
C THR A 219 6.17 9.93 -9.51
N PRO A 220 7.18 9.53 -10.34
CA PRO A 220 7.00 9.54 -11.79
C PRO A 220 5.94 8.56 -12.30
N PHE A 221 5.70 7.46 -11.57
CA PHE A 221 4.65 6.51 -11.90
C PHE A 221 3.28 7.10 -11.63
N VAL A 222 3.09 7.67 -10.44
CA VAL A 222 1.82 8.25 -10.01
C VAL A 222 1.41 9.43 -10.90
N GLU A 223 2.35 10.28 -11.29
CA GLU A 223 2.11 11.41 -12.19
C GLU A 223 1.62 10.94 -13.57
N VAL A 224 2.34 10.00 -14.19
CA VAL A 224 1.96 9.46 -15.51
C VAL A 224 0.58 8.80 -15.47
N VAL A 225 0.30 7.99 -14.44
CA VAL A 225 -1.00 7.32 -14.31
C VAL A 225 -2.11 8.34 -14.09
N ALA A 226 -1.94 9.29 -13.16
CA ALA A 226 -2.96 10.29 -12.87
C ALA A 226 -3.28 11.15 -14.10
N ASP A 227 -2.27 11.65 -14.81
CA ASP A 227 -2.45 12.46 -16.01
C ASP A 227 -3.17 11.66 -17.11
N THR A 228 -2.85 10.38 -17.27
CA THR A 228 -3.49 9.51 -18.26
C THR A 228 -4.96 9.27 -17.91
N LEU A 229 -5.30 9.03 -16.63
CA LEU A 229 -6.67 8.87 -16.18
C LEU A 229 -7.51 10.14 -16.43
N MET A 230 -6.92 11.33 -16.24
CA MET A 230 -7.60 12.60 -16.55
C MET A 230 -7.86 12.75 -18.04
N GLN A 231 -6.89 12.40 -18.89
CA GLN A 231 -7.06 12.43 -20.35
C GLN A 231 -8.12 11.45 -20.85
N MET A 232 -8.36 10.36 -20.11
CA MET A 232 -9.41 9.39 -20.38
C MET A 232 -10.80 9.83 -19.91
N GLY A 233 -10.91 10.93 -19.17
CA GLY A 233 -12.20 11.45 -18.69
C GLY A 233 -12.65 10.91 -17.33
N HIS A 234 -11.76 10.29 -16.55
CA HIS A 234 -12.07 9.98 -15.15
C HIS A 234 -12.27 11.27 -14.35
N ASP A 235 -13.24 11.25 -13.43
CA ASP A 235 -13.50 12.37 -12.53
C ASP A 235 -12.28 12.62 -11.60
N PRO A 236 -11.65 13.81 -11.65
CA PRO A 236 -10.53 14.15 -10.78
C PRO A 236 -10.84 13.98 -9.28
N ALA A 237 -12.09 14.20 -8.86
CA ALA A 237 -12.49 14.05 -7.46
C ALA A 237 -12.50 12.58 -6.98
N LYS A 238 -12.50 11.63 -7.91
CA LYS A 238 -12.47 10.18 -7.66
C LYS A 238 -11.09 9.57 -7.81
N VAL A 239 -10.11 10.32 -8.32
CA VAL A 239 -8.71 9.86 -8.42
C VAL A 239 -7.93 10.34 -7.21
N ARG A 240 -7.62 9.40 -6.32
CA ARG A 240 -6.81 9.61 -5.13
C ARG A 240 -5.41 9.07 -5.39
N THR A 241 -4.40 9.84 -4.99
CA THR A 241 -2.99 9.49 -5.21
C THR A 241 -2.20 9.56 -3.91
N GLU A 242 -1.34 8.58 -3.67
CA GLU A 242 -0.30 8.60 -2.64
C GLU A 242 1.06 8.34 -3.30
N ARG A 243 2.09 9.09 -2.90
CA ARG A 243 3.42 9.04 -3.53
C ARG A 243 4.45 8.72 -2.47
N PHE A 244 5.44 7.91 -2.85
CA PHE A 244 6.67 7.79 -2.08
C PHE A 244 7.84 8.33 -2.91
N GLY A 245 8.61 9.21 -2.29
CA GLY A 245 9.83 9.75 -2.90
C GLY A 245 11.02 8.83 -2.66
N ALA A 246 12.10 9.04 -3.40
CA ALA A 246 13.44 8.65 -2.97
C ALA A 246 13.85 9.55 -1.79
N SER A 247 13.10 9.51 -0.69
CA SER A 247 13.53 10.12 0.56
C SER A 247 14.57 9.18 1.16
N GLY A 248 15.80 9.35 0.67
CA GLY A 248 17.03 8.85 1.29
C GLY A 248 17.02 9.15 2.77
#